data_AF-A0A251UCT0-F1
#
_entry.id   AF-A0A251UCT0-F1
#
_cell.length_a   1.000
_cell.length_b   1.000
_cell.length_c   1.000
_cell.angle_alpha   90.00
_cell.angle_beta   90.00
_cell.angle_gamma   90.00
#
_symmetry.space_group_name_H-M   'P 1'
#
loop_
_entity.id
_entity.type
_entity.pdbx_description
1 polymer ?
#
loop_
_entity_poly.entity_id
_entity_poly.type
_entity_poly.pdbx_seq_one_letter_code
_entity_poly.pdbx_strand_id
1 'polypeptide(L)'
;MDSKPTSISAASANSIPTHIRLTNLIACIDIFCFNRQTPPTPRAGHAGVSIDEKWFLAGGGDNKNGASETLVMDMHKLVISVLTNVKGRHPLASEGLSVSSAFIDDDHFLVAFGGYNGKYNNEVL
;
A
#
# COMPACT_ATOMS: atom_id res chain seq x y z
N MET A 1 51.69 14.00 4.08
CA MET A 1 51.10 12.97 3.20
C MET A 1 49.63 13.32 3.11
N ASP A 2 49.29 14.18 2.17
CA ASP A 2 47.96 14.77 2.09
C ASP A 2 47.09 13.89 1.19
N SER A 3 46.12 13.19 1.79
CA SER A 3 45.14 12.40 1.06
C SER A 3 44.14 13.32 0.37
N LYS A 4 44.19 13.36 -0.96
CA LYS A 4 43.23 14.07 -1.82
C LYS A 4 41.81 13.48 -1.60
N PRO A 5 40.76 14.29 -1.44
CA PRO A 5 39.40 13.77 -1.33
C PRO A 5 38.95 13.24 -2.70
N THR A 6 38.49 11.99 -2.71
CA THR A 6 37.89 11.32 -3.87
C THR A 6 36.62 12.06 -4.27
N SER A 7 36.58 12.58 -5.50
CA SER A 7 35.40 13.23 -6.06
C SER A 7 34.27 12.21 -6.23
N ILE A 8 33.21 12.32 -5.43
CA ILE A 8 31.96 11.61 -5.66
C ILE A 8 31.26 12.32 -6.82
N SER A 9 31.15 11.65 -7.98
CA SER A 9 30.36 12.16 -9.09
C SER A 9 28.89 12.19 -8.66
N ALA A 10 28.29 13.38 -8.62
CA ALA A 10 26.85 13.53 -8.45
C ALA A 10 26.16 12.77 -9.59
N ALA A 11 25.41 11.71 -9.26
CA ALA A 11 24.51 11.08 -10.21
C ALA A 11 23.53 12.15 -10.70
N SER A 12 23.41 12.28 -12.02
CA SER A 12 22.43 13.14 -12.68
C SER A 12 21.06 12.92 -12.04
N ALA A 13 20.51 13.98 -11.43
CA ALA A 13 19.15 13.99 -10.93
C ALA A 13 18.21 13.81 -12.13
N ASN A 14 17.85 12.56 -12.42
CA ASN A 14 16.73 12.28 -13.30
C ASN A 14 15.51 12.95 -12.66
N SER A 15 15.01 13.98 -13.34
CA SER A 15 13.93 14.83 -12.89
C SER A 15 12.78 13.99 -12.37
N ILE A 16 12.51 14.09 -11.07
CA ILE A 16 11.28 13.59 -10.46
C ILE A 16 10.14 14.26 -11.24
N PRO A 17 9.23 13.52 -11.89
CA PRO A 17 8.13 14.14 -12.62
C PRO A 17 7.25 14.87 -11.61
N THR A 18 7.35 16.21 -11.56
CA THR A 18 6.62 17.08 -10.65
C THR A 18 5.15 17.28 -11.03
N HIS A 19 4.68 16.61 -12.08
CA HIS A 19 3.30 16.69 -12.53
C HIS A 19 2.78 15.31 -12.95
N ILE A 20 2.03 14.67 -12.06
CA ILE A 20 1.03 13.67 -12.45
C ILE A 20 0.01 14.41 -13.32
N ARG A 21 -0.07 14.07 -14.60
CA ARG A 21 -1.12 14.60 -15.49
C ARG A 21 -2.48 14.13 -14.97
N LEU A 22 -3.27 15.09 -14.47
CA LEU A 22 -4.63 14.90 -13.92
C LEU A 22 -5.69 14.39 -14.92
N THR A 23 -5.32 14.00 -16.15
CA THR A 23 -6.28 13.53 -17.16
C THR A 23 -6.67 12.06 -17.00
N ASN A 24 -6.01 11.30 -16.10
CA ASN A 24 -6.33 9.89 -15.82
C ASN A 24 -6.90 9.65 -14.40
N LEU A 25 -7.27 10.71 -13.67
CA LEU A 25 -7.66 10.60 -12.25
C LEU A 25 -9.08 10.04 -12.03
N ILE A 26 -9.82 9.73 -13.09
CA ILE A 26 -11.16 9.12 -13.01
C ILE A 26 -11.21 7.89 -13.91
N ALA A 27 -10.53 6.81 -13.50
CA ALA A 27 -10.77 5.47 -14.06
C ALA A 27 -10.99 4.42 -12.96
N CYS A 28 -10.81 4.76 -11.67
CA CYS A 28 -10.97 3.78 -10.59
C CYS A 28 -12.42 3.34 -10.34
N ILE A 29 -13.41 4.08 -10.84
CA ILE A 29 -14.83 3.75 -10.61
C ILE A 29 -15.26 2.51 -11.41
N ASP A 30 -14.57 2.14 -12.51
CA ASP A 30 -15.00 1.05 -13.40
C ASP A 30 -14.07 -0.18 -13.46
N ILE A 31 -13.00 -0.23 -12.66
CA ILE A 31 -11.99 -1.30 -12.71
C ILE A 31 -12.61 -2.71 -12.55
N PHE A 32 -13.54 -2.88 -11.61
CA PHE A 32 -14.17 -4.19 -11.37
C PHE A 32 -15.23 -4.55 -12.40
N CYS A 33 -15.95 -3.56 -12.92
CA CYS A 33 -16.91 -3.74 -14.01
C CYS A 33 -16.21 -4.26 -15.27
N PHE A 34 -15.02 -3.75 -15.57
CA PHE A 34 -14.23 -4.14 -16.75
C PHE A 34 -13.84 -5.63 -16.73
N ASN A 35 -13.43 -6.16 -15.57
CA ASN A 35 -12.96 -7.53 -15.43
C ASN A 35 -14.02 -8.53 -14.91
N ARG A 36 -15.28 -8.11 -14.73
CA ARG A 36 -16.35 -8.91 -14.08
C ARG A 36 -15.92 -9.51 -12.74
N GLN A 37 -15.12 -8.77 -11.98
CA GLN A 37 -14.70 -9.18 -10.65
C GLN A 37 -15.65 -8.63 -9.60
N THR A 38 -15.82 -9.38 -8.51
CA THR A 38 -16.50 -8.85 -7.33
C THR A 38 -15.57 -7.84 -6.65
N PRO A 39 -15.98 -6.58 -6.47
CA PRO A 39 -15.17 -5.62 -5.73
C PRO A 39 -15.01 -6.08 -4.27
N PRO A 40 -13.92 -5.68 -3.58
CA PRO A 40 -13.79 -5.90 -2.16
C PRO A 40 -14.93 -5.19 -1.42
N THR A 41 -15.21 -5.64 -0.19
CA THR A 41 -16.23 -5.00 0.63
C THR A 41 -15.91 -3.52 0.82
N PRO A 42 -16.91 -2.62 0.68
CA PRO A 42 -16.73 -1.20 0.94
C PRO A 42 -16.13 -0.96 2.33
N ARG A 43 -15.10 -0.10 2.40
CA ARG A 43 -14.37 0.17 3.64
C ARG A 43 -13.82 1.59 3.70
N ALA A 44 -13.80 2.16 4.89
CA ALA A 44 -13.14 3.43 5.19
C ALA A 44 -11.84 3.19 5.97
N GLY A 45 -10.91 4.14 5.93
CA GLY A 45 -9.69 4.10 6.73
C GLY A 45 -8.71 2.97 6.37
N HIS A 46 -8.78 2.39 5.17
CA HIS A 46 -7.76 1.48 4.70
C HIS A 46 -6.49 2.24 4.33
N ALA A 47 -5.36 1.56 4.30
CA ALA A 47 -4.12 2.07 3.72
C ALA A 47 -3.71 1.21 2.54
N GLY A 48 -2.93 1.80 1.65
CA GLY A 48 -2.30 1.04 0.59
C GLY A 48 -0.96 1.60 0.18
N VAL A 49 -0.14 0.72 -0.40
CA VAL A 49 1.21 1.02 -0.89
C VAL A 49 1.42 0.31 -2.23
N SER A 50 2.03 0.99 -3.17
CA SER A 50 2.43 0.42 -4.46
C SER A 50 3.86 -0.09 -4.38
N ILE A 51 4.09 -1.32 -4.82
CA ILE A 51 5.42 -1.90 -5.03
C ILE A 51 5.39 -2.50 -6.43
N ASP A 52 6.29 -2.02 -7.30
CA ASP A 52 6.29 -2.33 -8.72
C ASP A 52 4.89 -2.12 -9.33
N GLU A 53 4.39 -3.11 -10.08
CA GLU A 53 3.09 -3.11 -10.75
C GLU A 53 1.94 -3.63 -9.86
N LYS A 54 2.14 -3.67 -8.54
CA LYS A 54 1.15 -4.16 -7.57
C LYS A 54 0.77 -3.09 -6.56
N TRP A 55 -0.51 -3.01 -6.26
CA TRP A 55 -1.03 -2.17 -5.18
C TRP A 55 -1.57 -3.04 -4.04
N PHE A 56 -0.97 -2.90 -2.87
CA PHE A 56 -1.33 -3.63 -1.67
C PHE A 56 -2.27 -2.78 -0.82
N LEU A 57 -3.38 -3.36 -0.35
CA LEU A 57 -4.34 -2.69 0.53
C LEU A 57 -4.49 -3.47 1.82
N ALA A 58 -4.40 -2.78 2.97
CA ALA A 58 -4.55 -3.38 4.29
C ALA A 58 -5.55 -2.58 5.15
N GLY A 59 -6.27 -3.32 5.99
CA GLY A 59 -7.21 -2.79 6.97
C GLY A 59 -8.39 -2.03 6.36
N GLY A 60 -8.82 -1.03 7.12
CA GLY A 60 -10.10 -0.36 6.96
C GLY A 60 -11.25 -1.12 7.60
N GLY A 61 -12.46 -0.57 7.50
CA GLY A 61 -13.65 -1.14 8.12
C GLY A 61 -14.94 -0.57 7.57
N ASP A 62 -16.05 -1.23 7.86
CA ASP A 62 -17.40 -0.90 7.39
C ASP A 62 -18.30 -0.36 8.51
N ASN A 63 -17.70 0.21 9.57
CA ASN A 63 -18.31 0.57 10.86
C ASN A 63 -18.83 -0.61 11.70
N LYS A 64 -18.71 -1.87 11.23
CA LYS A 64 -19.10 -3.07 11.99
C LYS A 64 -17.90 -3.95 12.28
N ASN A 65 -17.06 -4.19 11.27
CA ASN A 65 -15.89 -5.03 11.34
C ASN A 65 -14.70 -4.35 10.66
N GLY A 66 -13.52 -4.51 11.26
CA GLY A 66 -12.26 -4.24 10.56
C GLY A 66 -12.01 -5.33 9.52
N ALA A 67 -11.49 -4.95 8.36
CA ALA A 67 -11.19 -5.88 7.29
C ALA A 67 -9.96 -6.72 7.61
N SER A 68 -10.13 -8.03 7.60
CA SER A 68 -9.11 -9.01 7.97
C SER A 68 -8.18 -9.39 6.82
N GLU A 69 -8.61 -9.16 5.60
CA GLU A 69 -7.86 -9.47 4.40
C GLU A 69 -6.91 -8.33 4.04
N THR A 70 -5.70 -8.71 3.63
CA THR A 70 -4.81 -7.85 2.85
C THR A 70 -5.02 -8.20 1.38
N LEU A 71 -5.32 -7.19 0.57
CA LEU A 71 -5.59 -7.35 -0.85
C LEU A 71 -4.34 -6.95 -1.65
N VAL A 72 -4.19 -7.56 -2.82
CA VAL A 72 -3.23 -7.13 -3.83
C VAL A 72 -3.94 -6.96 -5.16
N MET A 73 -3.83 -5.77 -5.74
CA MET A 73 -4.25 -5.47 -7.10
C MET A 73 -3.04 -5.55 -8.03
N ASP A 74 -3.08 -6.47 -8.99
CA ASP A 74 -2.20 -6.43 -10.16
C ASP A 74 -2.66 -5.26 -11.04
N MET A 75 -1.89 -4.16 -11.08
CA MET A 75 -2.28 -2.93 -11.77
C MET A 75 -2.18 -3.06 -13.29
N HIS A 76 -1.38 -4.01 -13.79
CA HIS A 76 -1.30 -4.30 -15.22
C HIS A 76 -2.57 -5.03 -15.71
N LYS A 77 -3.06 -6.00 -14.93
CA LYS A 77 -4.27 -6.79 -15.27
C LYS A 77 -5.55 -6.19 -14.71
N LEU A 78 -5.44 -5.25 -13.78
CA LEU A 78 -6.56 -4.70 -13.00
C LEU A 78 -7.34 -5.80 -12.26
N VAL A 79 -6.62 -6.76 -11.68
CA VAL A 79 -7.18 -7.92 -10.97
C VAL A 79 -6.85 -7.82 -9.49
N ILE A 80 -7.86 -7.98 -8.63
CA ILE A 80 -7.67 -8.09 -7.17
C ILE A 80 -7.62 -9.55 -6.74
N SER A 81 -6.74 -9.85 -5.80
CA SER A 81 -6.70 -11.11 -5.07
C SER A 81 -6.44 -10.88 -3.59
N VAL A 82 -6.78 -11.88 -2.76
CA VAL A 82 -6.44 -11.87 -1.33
C VAL A 82 -5.00 -12.35 -1.18
N LEU A 83 -4.14 -11.52 -0.63
CA LEU A 83 -2.75 -11.87 -0.31
C LEU A 83 -2.69 -12.72 0.96
N THR A 84 -3.38 -12.29 2.02
CA THR A 84 -3.42 -12.99 3.31
C THR A 84 -4.62 -12.56 4.14
N ASN A 85 -4.94 -13.31 5.20
CA ASN A 85 -5.97 -13.00 6.16
C ASN A 85 -5.41 -13.05 7.59
N VAL A 86 -5.89 -12.15 8.44
CA VAL A 86 -5.62 -12.16 9.88
C VAL A 86 -6.86 -12.56 10.69
N LYS A 87 -6.65 -12.92 11.95
CA LYS A 87 -7.76 -13.25 12.88
C LYS A 87 -8.50 -11.98 13.30
N GLY A 88 -9.72 -12.14 13.81
CA GLY A 88 -10.51 -11.03 14.35
C GLY A 88 -9.75 -10.28 15.47
N ARG A 89 -9.89 -8.94 15.50
CA ARG A 89 -9.19 -8.01 16.41
C ARG A 89 -7.66 -7.94 16.25
N HIS A 90 -7.10 -8.53 15.19
CA HIS A 90 -5.69 -8.33 14.85
C HIS A 90 -5.43 -6.85 14.49
N PRO A 91 -4.26 -6.27 14.79
CA PRO A 91 -3.99 -4.86 14.50
C PRO A 91 -4.07 -4.49 13.01
N LEU A 92 -3.73 -5.40 12.08
CA LEU A 92 -3.98 -5.20 10.64
C LEU A 92 -5.47 -5.05 10.27
N ALA A 93 -6.39 -5.58 11.08
CA ALA A 93 -7.82 -5.41 10.90
C ALA A 93 -8.30 -4.15 11.64
N SER A 94 -7.67 -3.01 11.32
CA SER A 94 -7.95 -1.71 11.92
C SER A 94 -8.29 -0.65 10.88
N GLU A 95 -9.10 0.31 11.29
CA GLU A 95 -9.35 1.54 10.55
C GLU A 95 -8.28 2.58 10.86
N GLY A 96 -7.83 3.32 9.85
CA GLY A 96 -6.87 4.42 9.99
C GLY A 96 -5.43 3.97 10.26
N LEU A 97 -5.06 2.76 9.85
CA LEU A 97 -3.66 2.32 9.90
C LEU A 97 -2.83 3.02 8.81
N SER A 98 -1.51 2.99 8.95
CA SER A 98 -0.55 3.39 7.90
C SER A 98 0.20 2.17 7.39
N VAL A 99 0.52 2.14 6.09
CA VAL A 99 1.40 1.13 5.48
C VAL A 99 2.51 1.85 4.72
N SER A 100 3.73 1.35 4.84
CA SER A 100 4.88 1.71 4.04
C SER A 100 5.53 0.46 3.46
N SER A 101 6.35 0.63 2.42
CA SER A 101 7.27 -0.41 1.97
C SER A 101 8.69 -0.12 2.43
N ALA A 102 9.48 -1.18 2.61
CA ALA A 102 10.91 -1.13 2.77
C ALA A 102 11.55 -2.16 1.82
N PHE A 103 12.73 -1.85 1.29
CA PHE A 103 13.50 -2.77 0.48
C PHE A 103 14.80 -3.09 1.23
N ILE A 104 14.94 -4.35 1.66
CA ILE A 104 16.02 -4.80 2.55
C ILE A 104 16.49 -6.15 2.02
N ASP A 105 17.81 -6.31 1.83
CA ASP A 105 18.42 -7.58 1.40
C ASP A 105 17.75 -8.22 0.16
N ASP A 106 17.50 -7.40 -0.86
CA ASP A 106 16.83 -7.77 -2.12
C ASP A 106 15.34 -8.16 -2.00
N ASP A 107 14.74 -7.99 -0.82
CA ASP A 107 13.33 -8.28 -0.55
C ASP A 107 12.50 -7.03 -0.23
N HIS A 108 11.23 -7.04 -0.66
CA HIS A 108 10.25 -6.01 -0.31
C HIS A 108 9.44 -6.41 0.93
N PHE A 109 9.45 -5.54 1.92
CA PHE A 109 8.67 -5.67 3.16
C PHE A 109 7.54 -4.66 3.18
N LEU A 110 6.36 -5.11 3.59
CA LEU A 110 5.25 -4.24 3.96
C LEU A 110 5.34 -4.00 5.46
N VAL A 111 5.35 -2.74 5.86
CA VAL A 111 5.38 -2.33 7.27
C VAL A 111 4.09 -1.60 7.57
N ALA A 112 3.31 -2.10 8.53
CA ALA A 112 2.09 -1.46 8.98
C ALA A 112 2.20 -0.96 10.43
N PHE A 113 1.56 0.16 10.72
CA PHE A 113 1.54 0.74 12.06
C PHE A 113 0.25 1.51 12.33
N GLY A 114 -0.17 1.54 13.60
CA GLY A 114 -1.28 2.35 14.06
C GLY A 114 -2.64 1.73 13.83
N GLY A 115 -3.63 2.59 13.67
CA GLY A 115 -5.03 2.21 13.46
C GLY A 115 -5.81 1.95 14.75
N TYR A 116 -7.13 1.84 14.58
CA TYR A 116 -8.11 1.64 15.63
C TYR A 116 -9.08 0.50 15.28
N ASN A 117 -9.28 -0.42 16.23
CA ASN A 117 -10.28 -1.49 16.12
C ASN A 117 -11.02 -1.74 17.45
N GLY A 118 -11.34 -0.65 18.16
CA GLY A 118 -11.83 -0.66 19.54
C GLY A 118 -10.73 -0.38 20.58
N LYS A 119 -9.47 -0.37 20.15
CA LYS A 119 -8.31 0.16 20.86
C LYS A 119 -7.34 0.76 19.84
N TYR A 120 -6.54 1.74 20.26
CA TYR A 120 -5.41 2.20 19.47
C TYR A 120 -4.31 1.13 19.47
N ASN A 121 -3.79 0.83 18.28
CA ASN A 121 -2.69 -0.13 18.13
C ASN A 121 -1.36 0.62 17.95
N ASN A 122 -0.30 0.11 18.56
CA ASN A 122 1.06 0.65 18.50
C ASN A 122 2.09 -0.43 18.13
N GLU A 123 1.63 -1.57 17.62
CA GLU A 123 2.47 -2.64 17.09
C GLU A 123 2.96 -2.24 15.68
N VAL A 124 4.22 -2.56 15.38
CA VAL A 124 4.78 -2.49 14.02
C VAL A 124 4.70 -3.90 13.45
N LEU A 125 3.99 -4.04 12.33
CA LEU A 125 3.66 -5.31 11.69
C LEU A 125 4.34 -5.44 10.34
#